data_AF-A0A6H1ZI36-F1
#
_entry.id   AF-A0A6H1ZI36-F1
#
_cell.length_a   1.000
_cell.length_b   1.000
_cell.length_c   1.000
_cell.angle_alpha   90.00
_cell.angle_beta   90.00
_cell.angle_gamma   90.00
#
_symmetry.space_group_name_H-M   'P 1'
#
loop_
_entity.id
_entity.type
_entity.pdbx_description
1 polymer ?
#
loop_
_entity_poly.entity_id
_entity_poly.type
_entity_poly.pdbx_seq_one_letter_code
_entity_poly.pdbx_strand_id
1 'polypeptide(L)'
;MKTYKKWSESKKSFREYVEKGDEIDDEIFYHFLGCVPPIEQDKTGFLCGEPYTHNNKGEGVYDSFYCIAKKYIYGGLKTAKRFSDKEGAQ
;
A
#
# COMPACT_ATOMS: atom_id res chain seq x y z
N MET A 1 -8.02 -9.92 8.43
CA MET A 1 -8.18 -8.47 8.29
C MET A 1 -7.35 -7.73 9.34
N LYS A 2 -6.45 -6.88 8.88
CA LYS A 2 -5.65 -5.92 9.64
C LYS A 2 -6.46 -4.63 9.79
N THR A 3 -6.46 -4.01 10.96
CA THR A 3 -7.29 -2.82 11.22
C THR A 3 -6.48 -1.68 11.79
N TYR A 4 -6.87 -0.45 11.48
CA TYR A 4 -6.20 0.76 11.98
C TYR A 4 -6.12 0.77 13.50
N LYS A 5 -7.24 0.43 14.17
CA LYS A 5 -7.30 0.31 15.62
C LYS A 5 -6.25 -0.66 16.18
N LYS A 6 -6.19 -1.88 15.65
CA LYS A 6 -5.23 -2.89 16.11
C LYS A 6 -3.79 -2.49 15.81
N TRP A 7 -3.56 -1.82 14.68
CA TRP A 7 -2.25 -1.26 14.36
C TRP A 7 -1.84 -0.19 15.39
N SER A 8 -2.70 0.79 15.65
CA SER A 8 -2.46 1.86 16.61
C SER A 8 -2.20 1.34 18.03
N GLU A 9 -2.90 0.28 18.44
CA GLU A 9 -2.71 -0.36 19.75
C GLU A 9 -1.43 -1.21 19.82
N SER A 10 -0.96 -1.74 18.68
CA SER A 10 0.18 -2.66 18.63
C SER A 10 1.54 -2.00 18.91
N LYS A 11 1.64 -0.67 18.78
CA LYS A 11 2.91 0.10 18.82
C LYS A 11 3.96 -0.37 17.81
N LYS A 12 3.56 -1.17 16.82
CA LYS A 12 4.42 -1.63 15.73
C LYS A 12 4.44 -0.60 14.61
N SER A 13 5.55 -0.52 13.88
CA SER A 13 5.52 0.16 12.57
C SER A 13 4.52 -0.55 11.65
N PHE A 14 4.00 0.17 10.65
CA PHE A 14 3.04 -0.42 9.72
C PHE A 14 3.59 -1.70 9.06
N ARG A 15 4.88 -1.71 8.70
CA ARG A 15 5.55 -2.86 8.07
C ARG A 15 5.75 -4.08 8.95
N GLU A 16 5.77 -3.90 10.27
CA GLU A 16 5.78 -5.02 11.22
C GLU A 16 4.37 -5.54 11.52
N TYR A 17 3.36 -4.75 11.16
CA TYR A 17 1.96 -5.07 11.39
C TYR A 17 1.31 -5.79 10.20
N VAL A 18 1.70 -5.45 8.97
CA VAL A 18 1.07 -5.93 7.73
C VAL A 18 2.05 -6.67 6.82
N GLU A 19 1.56 -7.70 6.14
CA GLU A 19 2.26 -8.44 5.09
C GLU A 19 1.55 -8.26 3.74
N LYS A 20 2.30 -8.42 2.64
CA LYS A 20 1.73 -8.34 1.30
C LYS A 20 0.59 -9.36 1.15
N GLY A 21 -0.56 -8.90 0.66
CA GLY A 21 -1.76 -9.71 0.47
C GLY A 21 -2.73 -9.67 1.64
N ASP A 22 -2.35 -9.06 2.77
CA ASP A 22 -3.28 -8.84 3.88
C ASP A 22 -4.44 -7.94 3.46
N GLU A 23 -5.64 -8.39 3.80
CA GLU A 23 -6.85 -7.55 3.79
C GLU A 23 -6.75 -6.53 4.93
N ILE A 24 -6.93 -5.26 4.61
CA ILE A 24 -6.93 -4.12 5.53
C ILE A 24 -8.33 -3.50 5.61
N ASP A 25 -8.61 -2.74 6.66
CA ASP A 25 -9.83 -1.94 6.73
C ASP A 25 -9.74 -0.66 5.88
N ASP A 26 -10.89 -0.01 5.72
CA ASP A 26 -11.03 1.26 5.03
C ASP A 26 -10.23 2.38 5.71
N GLU A 27 -10.17 2.38 7.05
CA GLU A 27 -9.42 3.37 7.81
C GLU A 27 -7.91 3.35 7.48
N ILE A 28 -7.27 2.16 7.40
CA ILE A 28 -5.89 2.06 6.91
C ILE A 28 -5.81 2.56 5.46
N PHE A 29 -6.70 2.09 4.58
CA PHE A 29 -6.65 2.44 3.16
C PHE A 29 -6.70 3.95 2.93
N TYR A 30 -7.67 4.64 3.56
CA TYR A 30 -7.84 6.08 3.44
C TYR A 30 -6.79 6.88 4.21
N HIS A 31 -6.24 6.35 5.31
CA HIS A 31 -5.11 6.97 6.01
C HIS A 31 -3.91 7.14 5.08
N PHE A 32 -3.53 6.09 4.33
CA PHE A 32 -2.41 6.16 3.40
C PHE A 32 -2.74 6.96 2.14
N LEU A 33 -3.97 6.85 1.62
CA LEU A 33 -4.40 7.62 0.44
C LEU A 33 -4.43 9.14 0.72
N GLY A 34 -4.80 9.53 1.94
CA GLY A 34 -4.96 10.94 2.35
C GLY A 34 -3.70 11.60 2.88
N CYS A 35 -2.59 10.87 3.04
CA CYS A 35 -1.36 11.41 3.65
C CYS A 35 -0.62 12.37 2.70
N VAL A 36 -0.29 11.89 1.50
CA VAL A 36 0.37 12.65 0.43
C VAL A 36 -0.28 12.24 -0.89
N PRO A 37 -0.52 13.16 -1.85
CA PRO A 37 -1.09 12.80 -3.13
C PRO A 37 -0.39 11.58 -3.75
N PRO A 38 -1.13 10.52 -4.12
CA PRO A 38 -0.52 9.30 -4.61
C PRO A 38 0.26 9.57 -5.90
N ILE A 39 1.41 8.90 -6.03
CA ILE A 39 2.23 9.05 -7.25
C ILE A 39 1.56 8.40 -8.46
N GLU A 40 0.79 7.34 -8.21
CA GLU A 40 -0.02 6.62 -9.18
C GLU A 40 -1.31 6.20 -8.51
N GLN A 41 -2.44 6.41 -9.18
CA GLN A 41 -3.76 5.98 -8.70
C GLN A 41 -4.66 5.62 -9.88
N ASP A 42 -5.33 4.48 -9.79
CA ASP A 42 -6.35 4.07 -10.75
C ASP A 42 -7.62 3.56 -10.05
N LYS A 43 -8.55 2.98 -10.82
CA LYS A 43 -9.81 2.43 -10.28
C LYS A 43 -9.61 1.24 -9.34
N THR A 44 -8.43 0.63 -9.34
CA THR A 44 -8.11 -0.63 -8.67
C THR A 44 -7.10 -0.47 -7.54
N GLY A 45 -6.44 0.68 -7.40
CA GLY A 45 -5.49 0.91 -6.32
C GLY A 45 -4.69 2.20 -6.44
N PHE A 46 -3.69 2.34 -5.58
CA PHE A 46 -2.73 3.45 -5.61
C PHE A 46 -1.35 3.06 -5.07
N LEU A 47 -0.35 3.86 -5.41
CA LEU A 47 0.94 3.96 -4.73
C LEU A 47 0.96 5.20 -3.84
N CYS A 48 1.49 5.08 -2.62
CA CYS A 48 1.71 6.23 -1.75
C CYS A 48 2.55 7.33 -2.45
N GLY A 49 2.30 8.59 -2.09
CA GLY A 49 3.00 9.73 -2.70
C GLY A 49 4.49 9.80 -2.39
N GLU A 50 4.92 9.26 -1.24
CA GLU A 50 6.31 9.27 -0.82
C GLU A 50 6.96 7.89 -0.94
N PRO A 51 8.20 7.81 -1.47
CA PRO A 51 8.93 6.56 -1.47
C PRO A 51 9.32 6.21 -0.03
N TYR A 52 9.16 4.94 0.32
CA TYR A 52 9.73 4.42 1.54
C TYR A 52 11.27 4.36 1.48
N THR A 53 11.77 3.87 0.35
CA THR A 53 13.20 3.65 0.13
C THR A 53 13.49 3.66 -1.36
N HIS A 54 14.75 3.43 -1.71
CA HIS A 54 15.20 3.28 -3.09
C HIS A 54 15.79 1.88 -3.30
N ASN A 55 15.58 1.29 -4.48
CA ASN A 55 16.24 0.04 -4.84
C ASN A 55 17.70 0.29 -5.29
N ASN A 56 18.44 -0.78 -5.62
CA ASN A 56 19.85 -0.68 -6.05
C ASN A 56 20.08 0.11 -7.35
N LYS A 57 19.01 0.45 -8.09
CA LYS A 57 19.05 1.30 -9.29
C LYS A 57 18.70 2.76 -9.00
N GLY A 58 18.48 3.11 -7.73
CA GLY A 58 18.04 4.44 -7.33
C GLY A 58 16.55 4.72 -7.61
N GLU A 59 15.75 3.70 -7.94
CA GLU A 59 14.32 3.89 -8.17
C GLU A 59 13.56 3.90 -6.84
N GLY A 60 12.65 4.85 -6.66
CA GLY A 60 11.76 4.91 -5.51
C GLY A 60 10.90 3.66 -5.38
N VAL A 61 10.73 3.21 -4.14
CA VAL A 61 9.94 2.04 -3.75
C VAL A 61 8.87 2.51 -2.79
N TYR A 62 7.61 2.25 -3.14
CA TYR A 62 6.42 2.83 -2.53
C TYR A 62 5.52 1.72 -1.97
N ASP A 63 4.78 2.01 -0.91
CA ASP A 63 3.69 1.14 -0.47
C ASP A 63 2.54 1.18 -1.49
N SER A 64 1.97 0.01 -1.79
CA SER A 64 0.84 -0.14 -2.71
C SER A 64 -0.40 -0.67 -2.02
N PHE A 65 -1.57 -0.22 -2.48
CA PHE A 65 -2.86 -0.60 -1.93
C PHE A 65 -3.86 -0.85 -3.05
N TYR A 66 -4.70 -1.88 -2.92
CA TYR A 66 -5.67 -2.25 -3.96
C TYR A 66 -7.08 -2.34 -3.41
N CYS A 67 -8.07 -2.05 -4.26
CA CYS A 67 -9.48 -2.33 -4.06
C CYS A 67 -9.91 -3.43 -5.02
N ILE A 68 -10.08 -4.66 -4.50
CA ILE A 68 -10.43 -5.85 -5.29
C ILE A 68 -11.70 -6.44 -4.69
N ALA A 69 -12.75 -6.58 -5.51
CA ALA A 69 -14.02 -7.16 -5.09
C ALA A 69 -14.59 -6.55 -3.77
N LYS A 70 -14.50 -5.21 -3.64
CA LYS A 70 -14.89 -4.43 -2.45
C LYS A 70 -14.07 -4.71 -1.18
N LYS A 71 -12.88 -5.29 -1.32
CA LYS A 71 -11.91 -5.49 -0.24
C LYS A 71 -10.68 -4.62 -0.48
N TYR A 72 -10.12 -4.08 0.59
CA TYR A 72 -8.87 -3.35 0.53
C TYR A 72 -7.70 -4.27 0.88
N ILE A 73 -6.68 -4.30 0.04
CA ILE A 73 -5.54 -5.20 0.17
C ILE A 73 -4.26 -4.38 0.21
N TYR A 74 -3.37 -4.68 1.15
CA TYR A 74 -2.00 -4.17 1.11
C TYR A 74 -1.18 -4.93 0.06
N GLY A 75 -0.74 -4.21 -0.96
CA GLY A 75 -0.03 -4.74 -2.12
C GLY A 75 1.46 -4.97 -1.94
N GLY A 76 2.01 -4.51 -0.82
CA GLY A 76 3.45 -4.52 -0.56
C GLY A 76 4.19 -3.39 -1.29
N LEU A 77 5.51 -3.48 -1.26
CA LEU A 77 6.42 -2.51 -1.87
C LEU A 77 6.51 -2.69 -3.40
N LYS A 78 6.33 -1.60 -4.14
CA LYS A 78 6.37 -1.54 -5.61
C LYS A 78 7.14 -0.31 -6.09
N THR A 79 7.78 -0.41 -7.25
CA THR A 79 8.25 0.78 -7.98
C THR A 79 7.11 1.33 -8.83
N ALA A 80 7.15 2.61 -9.20
CA ALA A 80 6.13 3.21 -10.08
C ALA A 80 5.91 2.41 -11.37
N LYS A 81 7.00 1.98 -12.03
CA LYS A 81 6.96 1.13 -13.24
C LYS A 81 6.20 -0.19 -13.03
N ARG A 82 6.34 -0.82 -11.86
CA ARG A 82 5.72 -2.13 -11.55
C ARG A 82 4.28 -2.03 -11.04
N PHE A 83 3.77 -0.83 -10.85
CA PHE A 83 2.36 -0.61 -10.52
C PHE A 83 1.51 -0.45 -11.78
N SER A 84 2.06 0.24 -12.80
CA SER A 84 1.45 0.31 -14.14
C SER A 84 1.41 -1.06 -14.84
N ASP A 85 2.43 -1.88 -14.64
CA ASP A 85 2.43 -3.28 -15.06
C ASP A 85 1.65 -4.10 -14.01
N LYS A 86 0.36 -4.37 -14.26
CA LYS A 86 -0.56 -5.10 -13.37
C LYS A 86 -0.21 -6.58 -13.16
N GLU A 87 1.07 -6.94 -13.08
CA GLU A 87 1.52 -8.28 -12.76
C GLU A 87 1.25 -8.59 -11.28
N GLY A 88 0.26 -9.47 -11.06
CA GLY A 88 0.07 -10.19 -9.81
C GLY A 88 -1.24 -9.96 -9.07
N ALA A 89 -2.24 -9.31 -9.67
CA ALA A 89 -3.63 -9.41 -9.20
C ALA A 89 -4.29 -10.62 -9.87
N GLN A 90 -3.89 -11.82 -9.45
CA GLN A 90 -4.53 -13.09 -9.81
C GLN A 90 -5.19 -13.69 -8.57
#